data_AF-A0A8T5JI80-F1
#
_entry.id   AF-A0A8T5JI80-F1
#
_cell.length_a   1.000
_cell.length_b   1.000
_cell.length_c   1.000
_cell.angle_alpha   90.00
_cell.angle_beta   90.00
_cell.angle_gamma   90.00
#
_symmetry.space_group_name_H-M   'P 1'
#
loop_
_entity.id
_entity.type
_entity.pdbx_description
1 polymer ?
#
loop_
_entity_poly.entity_id
_entity_poly.type
_entity_poly.pdbx_seq_one_letter_code
_entity_poly.pdbx_strand_id
1 'polypeptide(L)'
;MSEGGRIQKDDLKSVLLLVIMFISVIGGREIGNFYSSFRDISNLKVFFEVQEEELSRYLRNTVDGIETDLKIGYSVASLRVDTSEDLVTTTPDYIKRWIIGVTVSPITVNQPEASNVELEMLVEDQLVDQDTYEYPKEKISYIGLRDKSIQIEIDDTELLRQLVSEAAETYAGEVKVEFRGRVHVHLLFLDTWLPFQVSRHTLVSIPRLQYIDSEWQSMSGENIETIEAGSSGYIGLDVSNPTRIHSLQEEMVCEFFKDGSDEPVTSVIKEVNMPPLNTGQYVFQFSFTEPGVYRYRIQSGGRTIVEASDSRTIVVD
;
A
#
# COMPACT_ATOMS: atom_id res chain seq x y z
N MET A 1 -63.60 -10.46 58.03
CA MET A 1 -62.81 -9.25 58.32
C MET A 1 -61.38 -9.71 58.52
N SER A 2 -60.48 -9.38 57.60
CA SER A 2 -59.08 -9.82 57.61
C SER A 2 -58.25 -8.93 58.53
N GLU A 3 -57.56 -9.52 59.51
CA GLU A 3 -56.56 -8.84 60.33
C GLU A 3 -55.34 -8.48 59.47
N GLY A 4 -55.04 -7.19 59.36
CA GLY A 4 -53.84 -6.69 58.70
C GLY A 4 -52.60 -6.97 59.54
N GLY A 5 -51.73 -7.84 59.03
CA GLY A 5 -50.45 -8.18 59.66
C GLY A 5 -49.53 -6.97 59.76
N ARG A 6 -49.06 -6.66 60.98
CA ARG A 6 -48.00 -5.68 61.23
C ARG A 6 -46.68 -6.22 60.67
N ILE A 7 -46.11 -5.52 59.69
CA ILE A 7 -44.75 -5.76 59.19
C ILE A 7 -43.78 -5.59 60.38
N GLN A 8 -43.05 -6.65 60.75
CA GLN A 8 -42.05 -6.58 61.82
C GLN A 8 -40.82 -5.81 61.34
N LYS A 9 -40.17 -5.05 62.22
CA LYS A 9 -38.97 -4.25 61.90
C LYS A 9 -37.84 -5.08 61.27
N ASP A 10 -37.77 -6.38 61.59
CA ASP A 10 -36.76 -7.27 61.06
C ASP A 10 -37.05 -7.75 59.62
N ASP A 11 -38.33 -7.82 59.23
CA ASP A 11 -38.72 -8.02 57.82
C ASP A 11 -38.32 -6.81 56.98
N LEU A 12 -38.53 -5.60 57.50
CA LEU A 12 -38.15 -4.36 56.82
C LEU A 12 -36.63 -4.24 56.64
N LYS A 13 -35.84 -4.64 57.65
CA LYS A 13 -34.37 -4.70 57.56
C LYS A 13 -33.91 -5.74 56.54
N SER A 14 -34.56 -6.90 56.50
CA SER A 14 -34.22 -7.98 55.57
C SER A 14 -34.50 -7.57 54.12
N VAL A 15 -35.63 -6.92 53.87
CA VAL A 15 -35.97 -6.34 52.55
C VAL A 15 -34.98 -5.25 52.16
N LEU A 16 -34.64 -4.34 53.08
CA LEU A 16 -33.65 -3.28 52.81
C LEU A 16 -32.27 -3.86 52.49
N LEU A 17 -31.83 -4.87 53.24
CA LEU A 17 -30.55 -5.55 53.00
C LEU A 17 -30.54 -6.22 51.62
N LEU A 18 -31.65 -6.83 51.22
CA LEU A 18 -31.82 -7.48 49.92
C LEU A 18 -31.79 -6.46 48.78
N VAL A 19 -32.43 -5.30 48.95
CA VAL A 19 -32.35 -4.17 48.01
C VAL A 19 -30.93 -3.62 47.91
N ILE A 20 -30.22 -3.44 49.03
CA ILE A 20 -28.84 -2.96 49.04
C ILE A 20 -27.90 -3.98 48.37
N MET A 21 -28.08 -5.29 48.64
CA MET A 21 -27.34 -6.34 47.93
C MET A 21 -27.63 -6.33 46.44
N PHE A 22 -28.89 -6.18 46.05
CA PHE A 22 -29.28 -6.11 44.64
C PHE A 22 -28.66 -4.91 43.93
N ILE A 23 -28.71 -3.71 44.55
CA ILE A 23 -28.06 -2.49 44.03
C ILE A 23 -26.54 -2.67 43.97
N SER A 24 -25.92 -3.31 44.96
CA SER A 24 -24.47 -3.55 44.98
C SER A 24 -24.03 -4.54 43.91
N VAL A 25 -24.82 -5.60 43.66
CA VAL A 25 -24.57 -6.59 42.61
C VAL A 25 -24.76 -5.98 41.23
N ILE A 26 -25.83 -5.19 41.01
CA ILE A 26 -26.05 -4.47 39.76
C ILE A 26 -24.96 -3.41 39.54
N GLY A 27 -24.65 -2.61 40.56
CA GLY A 27 -23.61 -1.58 40.48
C GLY A 27 -22.23 -2.16 40.22
N GLY A 28 -21.87 -3.26 40.91
CA GLY A 28 -20.62 -3.98 40.67
C GLY A 28 -20.55 -4.60 39.27
N ARG A 29 -21.68 -5.09 38.75
CA ARG A 29 -21.80 -5.62 37.38
C ARG A 29 -21.65 -4.51 36.32
N GLU A 30 -22.32 -3.37 36.49
CA GLU A 30 -22.19 -2.22 35.58
C GLU A 30 -20.76 -1.67 35.58
N ILE A 31 -20.15 -1.52 36.75
CA ILE A 31 -18.74 -1.11 36.88
C ILE A 31 -17.82 -2.13 36.19
N GLY A 32 -18.04 -3.43 36.39
CA GLY A 32 -17.30 -4.49 35.72
C GLY A 32 -17.43 -4.45 34.19
N ASN A 33 -18.64 -4.21 33.68
CA ASN A 33 -18.91 -4.02 32.26
C ASN A 33 -18.21 -2.77 31.70
N PHE A 34 -18.14 -1.68 32.47
CA PHE A 34 -17.42 -0.47 32.07
C PHE A 34 -15.90 -0.71 31.95
N TYR A 35 -15.31 -1.44 32.89
CA TYR A 35 -13.88 -1.78 32.82
C TYR A 35 -13.55 -2.75 31.68
N SER A 36 -14.41 -3.74 31.41
CA SER A 36 -14.22 -4.63 30.25
C SER A 36 -14.35 -3.87 28.94
N SER A 37 -15.38 -3.02 28.81
CA SER A 37 -15.62 -2.19 27.63
C SER A 37 -14.46 -1.22 27.38
N PHE A 38 -13.91 -0.58 28.42
CA PHE A 38 -12.75 0.29 28.28
C PHE A 38 -11.50 -0.45 27.77
N ARG A 39 -11.25 -1.66 28.30
CA ARG A 39 -10.16 -2.53 27.84
C ARG A 39 -10.37 -2.99 26.40
N ASP A 40 -11.60 -3.22 25.98
CA ASP A 40 -11.92 -3.62 24.61
C ASP A 40 -11.73 -2.48 23.62
N ILE A 41 -12.13 -1.24 23.96
CA ILE A 41 -11.92 -0.04 23.11
C ILE A 41 -10.45 0.29 22.96
N SER A 42 -9.67 0.22 24.05
CA SER A 42 -8.21 0.49 23.97
C SER A 42 -7.49 -0.49 23.04
N ASN A 43 -8.16 -1.59 22.67
CA ASN A 43 -7.67 -2.65 21.81
C ASN A 43 -8.35 -2.67 20.43
N LEU A 44 -9.14 -1.66 20.06
CA LEU A 44 -9.70 -1.57 18.70
C LEU A 44 -8.65 -1.02 17.74
N LYS A 45 -8.52 -1.67 16.57
CA LYS A 45 -7.73 -1.18 15.44
C LYS A 45 -8.67 -0.85 14.29
N VAL A 46 -8.35 0.22 13.57
CA VAL A 46 -8.99 0.56 12.30
C VAL A 46 -8.09 0.06 11.18
N PHE A 47 -8.63 -0.74 10.29
CA PHE A 47 -8.01 -1.15 9.05
C PHE A 47 -8.56 -0.29 7.92
N PHE A 48 -7.65 0.26 7.13
CA PHE A 48 -7.97 0.96 5.92
C PHE A 48 -7.41 0.16 4.76
N GLU A 49 -8.26 -0.18 3.81
CA GLU A 49 -7.94 -1.00 2.67
C GLU A 49 -8.20 -0.24 1.38
N VAL A 50 -7.18 -0.18 0.54
CA VAL A 50 -7.27 0.28 -0.82
C VAL A 50 -6.49 -0.70 -1.67
N GLN A 51 -7.14 -1.22 -2.71
CA GLN A 51 -6.50 -2.13 -3.65
C GLN A 51 -5.53 -1.34 -4.54
N GLU A 52 -4.35 -1.90 -4.76
CA GLU A 52 -3.32 -1.24 -5.55
C GLU A 52 -3.78 -1.01 -6.99
N GLU A 53 -4.51 -1.96 -7.58
CA GLU A 53 -5.03 -1.83 -8.94
C GLU A 53 -6.10 -0.74 -9.06
N GLU A 54 -6.93 -0.58 -8.03
CA GLU A 54 -7.96 0.46 -7.99
C GLU A 54 -7.32 1.84 -7.85
N LEU A 55 -6.35 1.98 -6.95
CA LEU A 55 -5.58 3.21 -6.76
C LEU A 55 -4.79 3.58 -8.03
N SER A 56 -4.12 2.60 -8.64
CA SER A 56 -3.39 2.76 -9.91
C SER A 56 -4.32 3.24 -11.03
N ARG A 57 -5.52 2.65 -11.15
CA ARG A 57 -6.52 3.05 -12.14
C ARG A 57 -7.01 4.47 -11.87
N TYR A 58 -7.33 4.78 -10.63
CA TYR A 58 -7.79 6.10 -10.23
C TYR A 58 -6.78 7.18 -10.59
N LEU A 59 -5.52 7.04 -10.17
CA LEU A 59 -4.47 8.02 -10.47
C LEU A 59 -4.27 8.20 -11.97
N ARG A 60 -4.24 7.10 -12.74
CA ARG A 60 -4.14 7.16 -14.21
C ARG A 60 -5.29 7.92 -14.84
N ASN A 61 -6.51 7.57 -14.49
CA ASN A 61 -7.70 8.22 -15.03
C ASN A 61 -7.71 9.72 -14.71
N THR A 62 -7.37 10.11 -13.48
CA THR A 62 -7.37 11.53 -13.09
C THR A 62 -6.27 12.32 -13.82
N VAL A 63 -5.09 11.70 -14.04
CA VAL A 63 -4.04 12.29 -14.90
C VAL A 63 -4.55 12.53 -16.31
N ASP A 64 -5.25 11.55 -16.88
CA ASP A 64 -5.87 11.63 -18.21
C ASP A 64 -7.10 12.58 -18.28
N GLY A 65 -7.44 13.24 -17.16
CA GLY A 65 -8.57 14.17 -17.07
C GLY A 65 -9.93 13.47 -17.06
N ILE A 66 -9.96 12.17 -16.74
CA ILE A 66 -11.16 11.37 -16.62
C ILE A 66 -11.61 11.40 -15.16
N GLU A 67 -12.71 12.09 -14.88
CA GLU A 67 -13.37 12.04 -13.57
C GLU A 67 -13.67 10.58 -13.20
N THR A 68 -13.10 10.14 -12.09
CA THR A 68 -13.23 8.79 -11.56
C THR A 68 -13.27 8.93 -10.05
N ASP A 69 -14.11 8.15 -9.38
CA ASP A 69 -14.14 8.10 -7.91
C ASP A 69 -13.20 6.99 -7.42
N LEU A 70 -12.46 7.24 -6.34
CA LEU A 70 -11.69 6.20 -5.65
C LEU A 70 -12.58 5.61 -4.56
N LYS A 71 -12.84 4.31 -4.61
CA LYS A 71 -13.48 3.63 -3.49
C LYS A 71 -12.40 3.07 -2.58
N ILE A 72 -12.47 3.47 -1.32
CA ILE A 72 -11.63 2.93 -0.26
C ILE A 72 -12.50 2.11 0.68
N GLY A 73 -11.97 1.00 1.17
CA GLY A 73 -12.58 0.21 2.23
C GLY A 73 -12.04 0.63 3.59
N TYR A 74 -12.89 0.69 4.61
CA TYR A 74 -12.43 0.71 5.99
C TYR A 74 -13.20 -0.31 6.82
N SER A 75 -12.52 -0.86 7.82
CA SER A 75 -13.08 -1.80 8.77
C SER A 75 -12.48 -1.57 10.16
N VAL A 76 -13.25 -1.90 11.20
CA VAL A 76 -12.79 -1.80 12.60
C VAL A 76 -12.76 -3.21 13.18
N ALA A 77 -11.63 -3.64 13.72
CA ALA A 77 -11.48 -4.97 14.29
C ALA A 77 -10.89 -4.94 15.72
N SER A 78 -11.22 -5.98 16.49
CA SER A 78 -10.64 -6.25 17.81
C SER A 78 -9.35 -7.07 17.67
N LEU A 79 -8.38 -6.78 18.55
CA LEU A 79 -6.93 -7.04 18.49
C LEU A 79 -6.44 -8.51 18.46
N ARG A 80 -7.00 -9.39 17.62
CA ARG A 80 -6.37 -10.70 17.34
C ARG A 80 -5.98 -10.90 15.88
N VAL A 81 -5.81 -9.79 15.15
CA VAL A 81 -5.68 -9.84 13.71
C VAL A 81 -4.75 -8.72 13.26
N ASP A 82 -3.71 -9.06 12.50
CA ASP A 82 -2.74 -8.10 11.96
C ASP A 82 -2.99 -7.79 10.48
N THR A 83 -3.82 -8.57 9.78
CA THR A 83 -4.26 -8.35 8.40
C THR A 83 -5.75 -8.69 8.19
N SER A 84 -6.41 -8.17 7.15
CA SER A 84 -7.79 -8.58 6.82
C SER A 84 -7.88 -10.08 6.46
N GLU A 85 -6.81 -10.65 5.90
CA GLU A 85 -6.70 -12.08 5.57
C GLU A 85 -6.62 -12.98 6.81
N ASP A 86 -5.97 -12.52 7.88
CA ASP A 86 -5.88 -13.26 9.15
C ASP A 86 -7.25 -13.46 9.83
N LEU A 87 -8.28 -12.67 9.52
CA LEU A 87 -9.62 -12.86 10.10
C LEU A 87 -10.28 -14.17 9.71
N VAL A 88 -10.03 -14.63 8.48
CA VAL A 88 -10.63 -15.86 7.96
C VAL A 88 -9.88 -17.10 8.49
N THR A 89 -8.57 -16.96 8.70
CA THR A 89 -7.66 -18.08 9.01
C THR A 89 -7.39 -18.25 10.50
N THR A 90 -7.35 -17.16 11.28
CA THR A 90 -6.97 -17.20 12.71
C THR A 90 -8.14 -17.22 13.66
N THR A 91 -9.40 -17.22 13.23
CA THR A 91 -10.56 -17.39 14.14
C THR A 91 -10.58 -18.84 14.66
N PRO A 92 -9.98 -19.16 15.82
CA PRO A 92 -9.95 -20.53 16.30
C PRO A 92 -11.32 -20.81 16.94
N ASP A 93 -11.65 -22.10 17.03
CA ASP A 93 -12.85 -22.72 17.64
C ASP A 93 -13.32 -22.20 19.04
N TYR A 94 -12.72 -21.15 19.60
CA TYR A 94 -13.12 -20.54 20.87
C TYR A 94 -14.57 -20.01 20.88
N ILE A 95 -15.08 -19.49 19.76
CA ILE A 95 -16.48 -19.05 19.66
C ILE A 95 -17.43 -20.25 19.61
N LYS A 96 -17.05 -21.36 18.96
CA LYS A 96 -17.84 -22.61 19.02
C LYS A 96 -17.85 -23.25 20.40
N ARG A 97 -16.81 -23.05 21.23
CA ARG A 97 -16.80 -23.51 22.63
C ARG A 97 -17.55 -22.59 23.60
N TRP A 98 -17.68 -21.29 23.32
CA TRP A 98 -18.49 -20.38 24.14
C TRP A 98 -20.01 -20.59 23.96
N ILE A 99 -20.45 -20.98 22.76
CA ILE A 99 -21.88 -21.29 22.49
C ILE A 99 -22.37 -22.53 23.25
N ILE A 100 -21.47 -23.41 23.70
CA ILE A 100 -21.84 -24.59 24.51
C ILE A 100 -21.79 -24.28 26.03
N GLY A 101 -21.30 -23.11 26.44
CA GLY A 101 -21.00 -22.79 27.84
C GLY A 101 -21.92 -21.80 28.56
N VAL A 102 -22.89 -21.16 27.90
CA VAL A 102 -23.73 -20.11 28.52
C VAL A 102 -25.20 -20.53 28.58
N THR A 103 -25.48 -21.51 29.44
CA THR A 103 -26.82 -21.79 29.96
C THR A 103 -27.20 -20.87 31.13
N VAL A 104 -26.42 -19.81 31.40
CA VAL A 104 -26.69 -18.86 32.49
C VAL A 104 -26.22 -17.45 32.11
N SER A 105 -27.18 -16.55 31.89
CA SER A 105 -27.05 -15.10 31.69
C SER A 105 -26.47 -14.62 30.33
N PRO A 106 -27.23 -13.84 29.53
CA PRO A 106 -26.69 -13.15 28.38
C PRO A 106 -25.73 -12.07 28.90
N ILE A 107 -24.43 -12.27 28.69
CA ILE A 107 -23.48 -11.16 28.65
C ILE A 107 -23.89 -10.37 27.40
N THR A 108 -24.61 -9.27 27.60
CA THR A 108 -24.87 -8.28 26.55
C THR A 108 -23.52 -7.69 26.16
N VAL A 109 -22.88 -8.31 25.18
CA VAL A 109 -21.70 -7.75 24.53
C VAL A 109 -22.20 -6.52 23.77
N ASN A 110 -21.93 -5.33 24.32
CA ASN A 110 -22.23 -4.09 23.63
C ASN A 110 -21.26 -3.98 22.45
N GLN A 111 -21.80 -3.96 21.24
CA GLN A 111 -20.99 -3.83 20.03
C GLN A 111 -20.57 -2.38 19.86
N PRO A 112 -19.28 -2.10 19.55
CA PRO A 112 -18.87 -0.75 19.21
C PRO A 112 -19.57 -0.32 17.92
N GLU A 113 -19.84 0.97 17.75
CA GLU A 113 -20.44 1.55 16.57
C GLU A 113 -19.47 2.56 15.95
N ALA A 114 -19.41 2.66 14.62
CA ALA A 114 -18.64 3.71 13.94
C ALA A 114 -19.57 4.67 13.19
N SER A 115 -19.30 5.97 13.30
CA SER A 115 -20.10 7.03 12.68
C SER A 115 -19.28 7.85 11.69
N ASN A 116 -18.34 8.66 12.17
CA ASN A 116 -17.65 9.65 11.35
C ASN A 116 -16.24 9.16 11.01
N VAL A 117 -15.78 9.49 9.81
CA VAL A 117 -14.41 9.22 9.35
C VAL A 117 -13.79 10.52 8.89
N GLU A 118 -12.72 10.95 9.55
CA GLU A 118 -11.84 11.99 9.02
C GLU A 118 -10.74 11.32 8.21
N LEU A 119 -10.52 11.81 6.99
CA LEU A 119 -9.57 11.25 6.05
C LEU A 119 -8.74 12.37 5.42
N GLU A 120 -7.43 12.17 5.38
CA GLU A 120 -6.47 12.92 4.58
C GLU A 120 -5.85 11.96 3.56
N MET A 121 -5.84 12.37 2.30
CA MET A 121 -5.09 11.72 1.24
C MET A 121 -3.87 12.57 0.89
N LEU A 122 -2.70 11.96 0.96
CA LEU A 122 -1.44 12.56 0.57
C LEU A 122 -0.87 11.81 -0.63
N VAL A 123 -0.34 12.56 -1.59
CA VAL A 123 0.42 12.03 -2.72
C VAL A 123 1.81 12.66 -2.67
N GLU A 124 2.84 11.81 -2.65
CA GLU A 124 4.24 12.24 -2.44
C GLU A 124 4.39 13.22 -1.26
N ASP A 125 3.80 12.85 -0.12
CA ASP A 125 3.82 13.63 1.14
C ASP A 125 3.11 15.00 1.08
N GLN A 126 2.42 15.32 -0.03
CA GLN A 126 1.61 16.52 -0.18
C GLN A 126 0.12 16.20 -0.06
N LEU A 127 -0.61 16.99 0.74
CA LEU A 127 -2.05 16.83 0.93
C LEU A 127 -2.80 17.19 -0.36
N VAL A 128 -3.56 16.25 -0.90
CA VAL A 128 -4.39 16.44 -2.10
C VAL A 128 -5.87 16.49 -1.79
N ASP A 129 -6.30 15.84 -0.71
CA ASP A 129 -7.69 15.82 -0.26
C ASP A 129 -7.76 15.68 1.27
N GLN A 130 -8.75 16.34 1.86
CA GLN A 130 -9.06 16.23 3.28
C GLN A 130 -10.56 16.44 3.51
N ASP A 131 -11.26 15.40 3.97
CA ASP A 131 -12.69 15.50 4.25
C ASP A 131 -13.14 14.65 5.46
N THR A 132 -14.34 14.96 5.95
CA THR A 132 -15.04 14.23 7.01
C THR A 132 -16.30 13.58 6.46
N TYR A 133 -16.29 12.26 6.40
CA TYR A 133 -17.40 11.45 5.92
C TYR A 133 -18.29 11.02 7.09
N GLU A 134 -19.55 11.48 7.08
CA GLU A 134 -20.54 11.14 8.10
C GLU A 134 -21.31 9.88 7.72
N TYR A 135 -21.33 8.89 8.62
CA TYR A 135 -22.15 7.69 8.48
C TYR A 135 -23.12 7.53 9.65
N PRO A 136 -24.29 6.90 9.41
CA PRO A 136 -25.17 6.51 10.50
C PRO A 136 -24.44 5.59 11.48
N LYS A 137 -24.72 5.79 12.78
CA LYS A 137 -24.24 4.91 13.85
C LYS A 137 -24.75 3.51 13.62
N GLU A 138 -23.84 2.56 13.54
CA GLU A 138 -24.18 1.18 13.27
C GLU A 138 -23.18 0.24 13.91
N LYS A 139 -23.69 -0.90 14.39
CA LYS A 139 -22.93 -1.87 15.18
C LYS A 139 -21.85 -2.59 14.38
N ILE A 140 -20.69 -2.74 15.00
CA ILE A 140 -19.53 -3.48 14.51
C ILE A 140 -19.52 -4.84 15.23
N SER A 141 -19.49 -5.91 14.43
CA SER A 141 -19.39 -7.26 14.99
C SER A 141 -17.97 -7.50 15.52
N TYR A 142 -17.84 -8.07 16.72
CA TYR A 142 -16.54 -8.51 17.26
C TYR A 142 -15.88 -9.64 16.44
N ILE A 143 -16.63 -10.28 15.54
CA ILE A 143 -16.23 -11.47 14.79
C ILE A 143 -16.21 -11.19 13.28
N GLY A 144 -16.75 -10.05 12.84
CA GLY A 144 -16.91 -9.75 11.42
C GLY A 144 -16.35 -8.39 11.09
N LEU A 145 -15.48 -8.35 10.07
CA LEU A 145 -15.15 -7.11 9.38
C LEU A 145 -16.44 -6.49 8.87
N ARG A 146 -16.52 -5.18 8.99
CA ARG A 146 -17.55 -4.43 8.29
C ARG A 146 -16.87 -3.63 7.21
N ASP A 147 -17.14 -4.01 5.98
CA ASP A 147 -16.67 -3.29 4.82
C ASP A 147 -17.60 -2.10 4.58
N LYS A 148 -17.12 -0.91 4.97
CA LYS A 148 -17.73 0.34 4.51
C LYS A 148 -16.84 0.93 3.44
N SER A 149 -17.45 1.34 2.34
CA SER A 149 -16.77 2.05 1.28
C SER A 149 -16.98 3.55 1.43
N ILE A 150 -15.90 4.31 1.23
CA ILE A 150 -15.93 5.77 1.07
C ILE A 150 -15.60 6.06 -0.39
N GLN A 151 -16.35 6.96 -1.00
CA GLN A 151 -16.00 7.52 -2.30
C GLN A 151 -15.22 8.80 -2.04
N ILE A 152 -13.98 8.84 -2.52
CA ILE A 152 -13.14 10.03 -2.45
C ILE A 152 -13.24 10.76 -3.79
N GLU A 153 -13.68 12.02 -3.71
CA GLU A 153 -13.63 13.00 -4.79
C GLU A 153 -12.51 13.98 -4.46
N ILE A 154 -11.56 14.19 -5.39
CA ILE A 154 -10.44 15.11 -5.16
C ILE A 154 -10.82 16.51 -5.65
N ASP A 155 -10.79 17.48 -4.73
CA ASP A 155 -11.07 18.89 -5.04
C ASP A 155 -10.04 19.51 -6.00
N ASP A 156 -8.74 19.27 -5.76
CA ASP A 156 -7.64 19.82 -6.57
C ASP A 156 -7.01 18.76 -7.49
N THR A 157 -7.74 18.45 -8.57
CA THR A 157 -7.27 17.49 -9.58
C THR A 157 -6.03 17.94 -10.34
N GLU A 158 -5.76 19.25 -10.41
CA GLU A 158 -4.57 19.79 -11.09
C GLU A 158 -3.32 19.54 -10.25
N LEU A 159 -3.38 19.84 -8.95
CA LEU A 159 -2.31 19.50 -8.01
C LEU A 159 -2.02 17.99 -8.04
N LEU A 160 -3.06 17.16 -7.99
CA LEU A 160 -2.89 15.71 -8.10
C LEU A 160 -2.16 15.32 -9.40
N ARG A 161 -2.60 15.85 -10.55
CA ARG A 161 -1.97 15.55 -11.85
C ARG A 161 -0.50 15.94 -11.86
N GLN A 162 -0.17 17.12 -11.32
CA GLN A 162 1.21 17.58 -11.22
C GLN A 162 2.05 16.60 -10.39
N LEU A 163 1.60 16.27 -9.17
CA LEU A 163 2.33 15.38 -8.26
C LEU A 163 2.53 13.99 -8.84
N VAL A 164 1.49 13.42 -9.45
CA VAL A 164 1.56 12.09 -10.08
C VAL A 164 2.53 12.11 -11.26
N SER A 165 2.53 13.17 -12.07
CA SER A 165 3.42 13.28 -13.24
C SER A 165 4.88 13.43 -12.81
N GLU A 166 5.17 14.33 -11.86
CA GLU A 166 6.51 14.55 -11.31
C GLU A 166 7.06 13.27 -10.65
N ALA A 167 6.23 12.57 -9.88
CA ALA A 167 6.57 11.30 -9.26
C ALA A 167 6.83 10.20 -10.29
N ALA A 168 5.97 10.09 -11.31
CA ALA A 168 6.11 9.10 -12.36
C ALA A 168 7.40 9.30 -13.18
N GLU A 169 7.78 10.55 -13.46
CA GLU A 169 9.06 10.85 -14.12
C GLU A 169 10.26 10.49 -13.22
N THR A 170 10.18 10.86 -11.94
CA THR A 170 11.29 10.68 -10.99
C THR A 170 11.51 9.22 -10.61
N TYR A 171 10.43 8.50 -10.31
CA TYR A 171 10.44 7.14 -9.76
C TYR A 171 9.98 6.08 -10.77
N ALA A 172 10.17 6.35 -12.07
CA ALA A 172 9.82 5.45 -13.16
C ALA A 172 8.39 4.90 -13.05
N GLY A 173 7.41 5.76 -12.82
CA GLY A 173 5.99 5.41 -12.76
C GLY A 173 5.47 4.99 -11.40
N GLU A 174 6.32 4.92 -10.37
CA GLU A 174 5.89 4.64 -9.00
C GLU A 174 5.44 5.91 -8.27
N VAL A 175 4.26 5.88 -7.67
CA VAL A 175 3.70 6.98 -6.88
C VAL A 175 3.37 6.49 -5.47
N LYS A 176 3.81 7.25 -4.47
CA LYS A 176 3.48 7.05 -3.07
C LYS A 176 2.16 7.77 -2.77
N VAL A 177 1.21 7.01 -2.25
CA VAL A 177 -0.04 7.53 -1.71
C VAL A 177 -0.16 7.12 -0.25
N GLU A 178 -0.47 8.07 0.60
CA GLU A 178 -0.69 7.86 2.02
C GLU A 178 -2.09 8.31 2.41
N PHE A 179 -2.84 7.44 3.07
CA PHE A 179 -4.11 7.77 3.68
C PHE A 179 -3.94 7.77 5.20
N ARG A 180 -4.33 8.84 5.86
CA ARG A 180 -4.29 8.94 7.32
C ARG A 180 -5.50 9.67 7.85
N GLY A 181 -5.83 9.43 9.11
CA GLY A 181 -6.99 10.07 9.70
C GLY A 181 -7.46 9.37 10.95
N ARG A 182 -8.75 9.51 11.25
CA ARG A 182 -9.36 8.93 12.45
C ARG A 182 -10.83 8.56 12.25
N VAL A 183 -11.25 7.48 12.90
CA VAL A 183 -12.65 7.01 12.90
C VAL A 183 -13.26 7.24 14.28
N HIS A 184 -14.45 7.82 14.30
CA HIS A 184 -15.23 8.03 15.51
C HIS A 184 -15.95 6.75 15.90
N VAL A 185 -15.56 6.18 17.04
CA VAL A 185 -16.08 4.94 17.59
C VAL A 185 -16.86 5.22 18.88
N HIS A 186 -18.05 4.63 18.97
CA HIS A 186 -18.96 4.71 20.09
C HIS A 186 -19.08 3.34 20.76
N LEU A 187 -18.90 3.28 22.07
CA LEU A 187 -19.24 2.09 22.85
C LEU A 187 -19.86 2.51 24.19
N LEU A 188 -21.15 2.22 24.35
CA LEU A 188 -21.95 2.66 25.51
C LEU A 188 -21.97 4.20 25.66
N PHE A 189 -21.19 4.74 26.61
CA PHE A 189 -21.03 6.18 26.91
C PHE A 189 -19.62 6.68 26.56
N LEU A 190 -18.76 5.80 26.05
CA LEU A 190 -17.41 6.14 25.61
C LEU A 190 -17.44 6.42 24.11
N ASP A 191 -17.13 7.66 23.78
CA ASP A 191 -16.96 8.16 22.41
C ASP A 191 -15.49 8.52 22.23
N THR A 192 -14.82 7.89 21.26
CA THR A 192 -13.40 8.11 21.02
C THR A 192 -13.07 8.11 19.54
N TRP A 193 -12.01 8.83 19.19
CA TRP A 193 -11.42 8.79 17.86
C TRP A 193 -10.26 7.81 17.82
N LEU A 194 -10.29 6.87 16.89
CA LEU A 194 -9.22 5.90 16.66
C LEU A 194 -8.44 6.27 15.40
N PRO A 195 -7.12 6.48 15.47
CA PRO A 195 -6.33 6.85 14.31
C PRO A 195 -6.09 5.66 13.38
N PHE A 196 -5.87 5.96 12.10
CA PHE A 196 -5.35 5.02 11.11
C PHE A 196 -4.33 5.71 10.20
N GLN A 197 -3.44 4.92 9.63
CA GLN A 197 -2.49 5.34 8.61
C GLN A 197 -2.16 4.14 7.73
N VAL A 198 -2.20 4.34 6.41
CA VAL A 198 -1.80 3.34 5.43
C VAL A 198 -1.04 4.02 4.29
N SER A 199 0.09 3.44 3.90
CA SER A 199 0.89 3.88 2.77
C SER A 199 0.87 2.82 1.68
N ARG A 200 0.80 3.25 0.43
CA ARG A 200 0.86 2.41 -0.77
C ARG A 200 1.80 3.04 -1.78
N HIS A 201 2.58 2.20 -2.45
CA HIS A 201 3.39 2.57 -3.60
C HIS A 201 2.75 1.87 -4.79
N THR A 202 2.17 2.63 -5.70
CA THR A 202 1.41 2.10 -6.84
C THR A 202 2.04 2.53 -8.15
N LEU A 203 1.91 1.69 -9.17
CA LEU A 203 2.44 1.98 -10.51
C LEU A 203 1.36 2.65 -11.37
N VAL A 204 1.59 3.90 -11.78
CA VAL A 204 0.69 4.65 -12.69
C VAL A 204 1.10 4.52 -14.15
N SER A 205 2.32 4.08 -14.43
CA SER A 205 2.80 3.73 -15.76
C SER A 205 3.63 2.46 -15.71
N ILE A 206 3.91 1.86 -16.86
CA ILE A 206 4.82 0.72 -16.94
C ILE A 206 6.20 1.21 -16.47
N PRO A 207 6.76 0.68 -15.36
CA PRO A 207 8.04 1.14 -14.86
C PRO A 207 9.19 0.66 -15.73
N ARG A 208 10.22 1.49 -15.86
CA ARG A 208 11.33 1.31 -16.80
C ARG A 208 12.66 1.62 -16.13
N LEU A 209 13.72 0.95 -16.56
CA LEU A 209 15.07 1.33 -16.16
C LEU A 209 15.45 2.65 -16.82
N GLN A 210 16.12 3.52 -16.06
CA GLN A 210 16.61 4.79 -16.55
C GLN A 210 18.03 4.61 -17.09
N TYR A 211 18.24 5.05 -18.32
CA TYR A 211 19.57 5.13 -18.93
C TYR A 211 20.37 6.27 -18.30
N ILE A 212 21.63 6.00 -17.95
CA ILE A 212 22.56 7.01 -17.42
C ILE A 212 23.63 7.34 -18.47
N ASP A 213 24.42 6.34 -18.85
CA ASP A 213 25.51 6.49 -19.83
C ASP A 213 25.86 5.13 -20.45
N SER A 214 26.58 5.17 -21.57
CA SER A 214 27.17 3.97 -22.17
C SER A 214 28.46 4.27 -22.92
N GLU A 215 29.47 3.42 -22.71
CA GLU A 215 30.81 3.62 -23.26
C GLU A 215 31.42 2.32 -23.79
N TRP A 216 32.25 2.44 -24.82
CA TRP A 216 33.07 1.36 -25.33
C TRP A 216 34.20 1.07 -24.35
N GLN A 217 34.34 -0.19 -23.94
CA GLN A 217 35.35 -0.62 -22.99
C GLN A 217 36.13 -1.84 -23.51
N SER A 218 37.42 -1.86 -23.20
CA SER A 218 38.27 -3.04 -23.40
C SER A 218 37.89 -4.15 -22.40
N MET A 219 38.41 -5.36 -22.60
CA MET A 219 38.23 -6.45 -21.63
C MET A 219 38.88 -6.17 -20.25
N SER A 220 39.74 -5.14 -20.14
CA SER A 220 40.29 -4.66 -18.87
C SER A 220 39.44 -3.56 -18.21
N GLY A 221 38.36 -3.11 -18.86
CA GLY A 221 37.45 -2.07 -18.37
C GLY A 221 37.92 -0.63 -18.59
N GLU A 222 38.90 -0.44 -19.47
CA GLU A 222 39.33 0.90 -19.89
C GLU A 222 38.48 1.38 -21.06
N ASN A 223 38.11 2.65 -21.08
CA ASN A 223 37.40 3.24 -22.21
C ASN A 223 38.28 3.25 -23.46
N ILE A 224 37.72 2.81 -24.58
CA ILE A 224 38.45 2.66 -25.84
C ILE A 224 37.72 3.37 -26.99
N GLU A 225 38.52 3.99 -27.87
CA GLU A 225 38.05 4.55 -29.14
C GLU A 225 38.55 3.72 -30.34
N THR A 226 39.50 2.81 -30.10
CA THR A 226 40.13 1.97 -31.13
C THR A 226 40.38 0.56 -30.59
N ILE A 227 40.21 -0.45 -31.44
CA ILE A 227 40.46 -1.87 -31.11
C ILE A 227 40.93 -2.62 -32.37
N GLU A 228 41.80 -3.63 -32.22
CA GLU A 228 42.23 -4.46 -33.36
C GLU A 228 41.12 -5.42 -33.82
N ALA A 229 40.99 -5.65 -35.11
CA ALA A 229 40.08 -6.64 -35.69
C ALA A 229 40.35 -8.05 -35.12
N GLY A 230 39.28 -8.74 -34.73
CA GLY A 230 39.34 -10.03 -34.06
C GLY A 230 39.54 -9.96 -32.54
N SER A 231 39.83 -8.78 -31.99
CA SER A 231 39.80 -8.59 -30.53
C SER A 231 38.37 -8.48 -30.02
N SER A 232 38.21 -8.64 -28.70
CA SER A 232 36.92 -8.50 -28.02
C SER A 232 36.95 -7.29 -27.09
N GLY A 233 35.79 -6.66 -26.93
CA GLY A 233 35.53 -5.65 -25.92
C GLY A 233 34.08 -5.74 -25.48
N TYR A 234 33.59 -4.75 -24.74
CA TYR A 234 32.19 -4.66 -24.40
C TYR A 234 31.70 -3.20 -24.34
N ILE A 235 30.39 -3.01 -24.47
CA ILE A 235 29.74 -1.75 -24.08
C ILE A 235 29.40 -1.85 -22.61
N GLY A 236 29.96 -0.95 -21.79
CA GLY A 236 29.50 -0.73 -20.42
C GLY A 236 28.27 0.17 -20.47
N LEU A 237 27.14 -0.32 -19.98
CA LEU A 237 25.85 0.38 -19.92
C LEU A 237 25.51 0.63 -18.45
N ASP A 238 25.44 1.90 -18.06
CA ASP A 238 25.01 2.30 -16.73
C ASP A 238 23.50 2.62 -16.75
N VAL A 239 22.78 1.93 -15.88
CA VAL A 239 21.32 2.07 -15.72
C VAL A 239 20.95 2.15 -14.26
N SER A 240 19.84 2.83 -13.96
CA SER A 240 19.27 2.91 -12.61
C SER A 240 17.82 2.43 -12.58
N ASN A 241 17.46 1.87 -11.42
CA ASN A 241 16.08 1.62 -11.02
C ASN A 241 15.73 2.63 -9.93
N PRO A 242 14.99 3.70 -10.26
CA PRO A 242 14.62 4.74 -9.30
C PRO A 242 13.41 4.37 -8.43
N THR A 243 12.71 3.27 -8.70
CA THR A 243 11.55 2.86 -7.89
C THR A 243 11.97 2.55 -6.45
N ARG A 244 11.07 2.79 -5.49
CA ARG A 244 11.40 2.65 -4.05
C ARG A 244 11.16 1.23 -3.53
N ILE A 245 10.19 0.53 -4.09
CA ILE A 245 9.79 -0.81 -3.62
C ILE A 245 9.92 -1.88 -4.71
N HIS A 246 9.75 -1.51 -5.97
CA HIS A 246 9.63 -2.48 -7.06
C HIS A 246 11.01 -2.88 -7.64
N SER A 247 11.25 -4.18 -7.81
CA SER A 247 12.37 -4.62 -8.66
C SER A 247 11.94 -4.56 -10.12
N LEU A 248 12.83 -4.10 -11.01
CA LEU A 248 12.57 -4.01 -12.43
C LEU A 248 13.35 -5.08 -13.19
N GLN A 249 12.67 -5.69 -14.15
CA GLN A 249 13.23 -6.71 -15.02
C GLN A 249 12.90 -6.33 -16.47
N GLU A 250 13.94 -6.02 -17.25
CA GLU A 250 13.80 -5.64 -18.65
C GLU A 250 14.73 -6.44 -19.54
N GLU A 251 14.25 -6.82 -20.72
CA GLU A 251 15.12 -7.29 -21.79
C GLU A 251 15.76 -6.09 -22.48
N MET A 252 17.09 -6.10 -22.52
CA MET A 252 17.88 -5.11 -23.23
C MET A 252 18.58 -5.75 -24.43
N VAL A 253 18.53 -5.04 -25.55
CA VAL A 253 19.15 -5.46 -26.81
C VAL A 253 20.17 -4.41 -27.21
N CYS A 254 21.42 -4.84 -27.40
CA CYS A 254 22.47 -4.01 -27.96
C CYS A 254 22.79 -4.50 -29.37
N GLU A 255 22.54 -3.66 -30.37
CA GLU A 255 22.81 -3.94 -31.78
C GLU A 255 23.99 -3.10 -32.24
N PHE A 256 24.87 -3.72 -33.02
CA PHE A 256 26.09 -3.09 -33.50
C PHE A 256 26.02 -2.92 -35.01
N PHE A 257 26.36 -1.72 -35.48
CA PHE A 257 26.27 -1.32 -36.89
C PHE A 257 27.65 -0.92 -37.39
N LYS A 258 27.95 -1.28 -38.64
CA LYS A 258 29.10 -0.71 -39.36
C LYS A 258 28.67 0.63 -39.94
N ASP A 259 29.52 1.65 -39.87
CA ASP A 259 29.17 2.98 -40.32
C ASP A 259 28.76 2.98 -41.81
N GLY A 260 27.66 3.65 -42.13
CA GLY A 260 27.02 3.63 -43.45
C GLY A 260 26.15 2.40 -43.77
N SER A 261 25.95 1.48 -42.82
CA SER A 261 25.02 0.35 -42.93
C SER A 261 23.82 0.54 -42.00
N ASP A 262 22.62 0.30 -42.53
CA ASP A 262 21.37 0.26 -41.74
C ASP A 262 21.08 -1.13 -41.15
N GLU A 263 21.80 -2.16 -41.60
CA GLU A 263 21.67 -3.52 -41.06
C GLU A 263 22.69 -3.76 -39.92
N PRO A 264 22.25 -4.34 -38.78
CA PRO A 264 23.13 -4.65 -37.68
C PRO A 264 24.05 -5.82 -38.06
N VAL A 265 25.34 -5.66 -37.76
CA VAL A 265 26.38 -6.69 -37.94
C VAL A 265 26.23 -7.80 -36.91
N THR A 266 25.84 -7.44 -35.69
CA THR A 266 25.54 -8.40 -34.62
C THR A 266 24.62 -7.76 -33.58
N SER A 267 23.95 -8.59 -32.78
CA SER A 267 23.03 -8.19 -31.73
C SER A 267 23.22 -9.05 -30.49
N VAL A 268 23.25 -8.44 -29.32
CA VAL A 268 23.38 -9.11 -28.03
C VAL A 268 22.16 -8.77 -27.17
N ILE A 269 21.46 -9.80 -26.73
CA ILE A 269 20.28 -9.68 -25.87
C ILE A 269 20.67 -10.08 -24.46
N LYS A 270 20.29 -9.28 -23.47
CA LYS A 270 20.47 -9.58 -22.05
C LYS A 270 19.23 -9.21 -21.26
N GLU A 271 18.90 -10.08 -20.31
CA GLU A 271 17.92 -9.78 -19.28
C GLU A 271 18.59 -9.04 -18.13
N VAL A 272 18.06 -7.86 -17.83
CA VAL A 272 18.55 -6.96 -16.79
C VAL A 272 17.54 -6.97 -15.65
N ASN A 273 17.98 -7.47 -14.49
CA ASN A 273 17.20 -7.43 -13.26
C ASN A 273 17.87 -6.49 -12.27
N MET A 274 17.13 -5.49 -11.79
CA MET A 274 17.63 -4.46 -10.89
C MET A 274 16.73 -4.28 -9.67
N PRO A 275 17.27 -4.44 -8.44
CA PRO A 275 16.57 -4.10 -7.21
C PRO A 275 16.15 -2.62 -7.15
N PRO A 276 15.16 -2.25 -6.30
CA PRO A 276 14.77 -0.86 -6.10
C PRO A 276 15.93 0.02 -5.61
N LEU A 277 15.88 1.31 -5.96
CA LEU A 277 16.87 2.35 -5.60
C LEU A 277 18.32 1.94 -5.87
N ASN A 278 18.56 1.26 -6.98
CA ASN A 278 19.89 0.75 -7.32
C ASN A 278 20.38 1.34 -8.65
N THR A 279 21.70 1.36 -8.81
CA THR A 279 22.38 1.70 -10.06
C THR A 279 23.38 0.59 -10.34
N GLY A 280 23.39 0.11 -11.58
CA GLY A 280 24.22 -1.02 -11.97
C GLY A 280 24.77 -0.84 -13.38
N GLN A 281 25.95 -1.43 -13.58
CA GLN A 281 26.58 -1.50 -14.88
C GLN A 281 26.33 -2.89 -15.49
N TYR A 282 25.85 -2.90 -16.73
CA TYR A 282 25.68 -4.11 -17.54
C TYR A 282 26.60 -4.05 -18.74
N VAL A 283 27.10 -5.21 -19.16
CA VAL A 283 28.10 -5.28 -20.23
C VAL A 283 27.54 -5.99 -21.45
N PHE A 284 27.74 -5.46 -22.66
CA PHE A 284 27.39 -6.14 -23.92
C PHE A 284 28.67 -6.43 -24.70
N GLN A 285 29.09 -7.70 -24.70
CA GLN A 285 30.34 -8.11 -25.34
C GLN A 285 30.22 -8.08 -26.86
N PHE A 286 31.24 -7.58 -27.55
CA PHE A 286 31.35 -7.59 -29.01
C PHE A 286 32.70 -8.16 -29.45
N SER A 287 32.75 -8.60 -30.71
CA SER A 287 33.99 -8.88 -31.43
C SER A 287 33.75 -8.69 -32.92
N PHE A 288 34.51 -7.78 -33.54
CA PHE A 288 34.38 -7.46 -34.96
C PHE A 288 35.56 -8.05 -35.72
N THR A 289 35.28 -8.79 -36.80
CA THR A 289 36.32 -9.43 -37.63
C THR A 289 36.76 -8.58 -38.81
N GLU A 290 35.99 -7.56 -39.16
CA GLU A 290 36.30 -6.66 -40.27
C GLU A 290 36.74 -5.29 -39.74
N PRO A 291 37.80 -4.70 -40.32
CA PRO A 291 38.13 -3.31 -40.05
C PRO A 291 37.02 -2.36 -40.49
N GLY A 292 36.89 -1.24 -39.77
CA GLY A 292 35.90 -0.21 -40.04
C GLY A 292 35.49 0.58 -38.80
N VAL A 293 34.60 1.54 -38.99
CA VAL A 293 34.01 2.31 -37.90
C VAL A 293 32.69 1.68 -37.51
N TYR A 294 32.46 1.49 -36.21
CA TYR A 294 31.26 0.85 -35.69
C TYR A 294 30.52 1.77 -34.71
N ARG A 295 29.19 1.61 -34.68
CA ARG A 295 28.23 2.30 -33.80
C ARG A 295 27.33 1.28 -33.13
N TYR A 296 26.61 1.68 -32.10
CA TYR A 296 25.70 0.79 -31.40
C TYR A 296 24.35 1.44 -31.10
N ARG A 297 23.29 0.63 -31.07
CA ARG A 297 21.95 1.01 -30.63
C ARG A 297 21.60 0.16 -29.42
N ILE A 298 21.04 0.78 -28.39
CA ILE A 298 20.55 0.05 -27.21
C ILE A 298 19.05 0.23 -27.13
N GLN A 299 18.34 -0.89 -27.01
CA GLN A 299 16.91 -0.95 -26.77
C GLN A 299 16.65 -1.56 -25.40
N SER A 300 15.68 -1.02 -24.67
CA SER A 300 15.14 -1.61 -23.44
C SER A 300 13.63 -1.77 -23.56
N GLY A 301 13.13 -2.99 -23.34
CA GLY A 301 11.69 -3.27 -23.33
C GLY A 301 10.94 -2.82 -24.59
N GLY A 302 11.61 -2.89 -25.75
CA GLY A 302 11.09 -2.51 -27.07
C GLY A 302 11.25 -1.03 -27.47
N ARG A 303 11.89 -0.20 -26.64
CA ARG A 303 12.17 1.23 -26.93
C ARG A 303 13.66 1.46 -27.11
N THR A 304 14.05 2.24 -28.11
CA THR A 304 15.43 2.73 -28.22
C THR A 304 15.74 3.71 -27.10
N ILE A 305 16.77 3.41 -26.30
CA ILE A 305 17.31 4.29 -25.25
C ILE A 305 18.62 4.96 -25.67
N VAL A 306 19.33 4.37 -26.65
CA VAL A 306 20.50 4.97 -27.30
C VAL A 306 20.37 4.74 -28.81
N GLU A 307 20.28 5.82 -29.58
CA GLU A 307 20.25 5.75 -31.04
C GLU A 307 21.64 5.54 -31.63
N ALA A 308 21.73 4.80 -32.74
CA ALA A 308 23.01 4.55 -33.39
C ALA A 308 23.68 5.83 -33.90
N SER A 309 22.90 6.84 -34.30
CA SER A 309 23.41 8.15 -34.73
C SER A 309 24.08 8.96 -33.62
N ASP A 310 23.64 8.73 -32.38
CA ASP A 310 24.04 9.51 -31.21
C ASP A 310 25.06 8.75 -30.35
N SER A 311 25.23 7.46 -30.63
CA SER A 311 26.24 6.62 -30.00
C SER A 311 27.66 7.05 -30.35
N ARG A 312 28.58 6.90 -29.39
CA ARG A 312 30.01 7.05 -29.66
C ARG A 312 30.46 5.98 -30.66
N THR A 313 31.36 6.33 -31.57
CA THR A 313 31.94 5.38 -32.53
C THR A 313 33.16 4.68 -31.95
N ILE A 314 33.43 3.45 -32.39
CA ILE A 314 34.72 2.78 -32.21
C ILE A 314 35.36 2.50 -33.57
N VAL A 315 36.67 2.67 -33.66
CA VAL A 315 37.46 2.31 -34.84
C VAL A 315 38.03 0.90 -34.65
N VAL A 316 37.80 0.03 -35.63
CA VAL A 316 38.37 -1.32 -35.69
C VAL A 316 39.45 -1.34 -36.76
N ASP A 317 40.70 -1.56 -36.35
CA ASP A 317 41.89 -1.59 -37.22
C ASP A 317 42.21 -2.99 -37.74
#